data_AF-A0A0R0LJH3-F1
#
_entry.id   AF-A0A0R0LJH3-F1
#
_cell.length_a   1.000
_cell.length_b   1.000
_cell.length_c   1.000
_cell.angle_alpha   90.00
_cell.angle_beta   90.00
_cell.angle_gamma   90.00
#
_symmetry.space_group_name_H-M   'P 1'
#
loop_
_entity.id
_entity.type
_entity.pdbx_description
1 polymer ?
#
loop_
_entity_poly.entity_id
_entity_poly.type
_entity_poly.pdbx_seq_one_letter_code
_entity_poly.pdbx_strand_id
1 'polypeptide(L)'
;MDYDDNPISPNEFDHDLHALNREIVRLAYILKIDLTNPAQTDRLLSDDTLYQSKDSLSKELLTLKGLLLLRGELRKERMESGLPDGESPIDEEVFKQLAPKKE
;
A
#
# COMPACT_ATOMS: atom_id res chain seq x y z
N MET A 1 -27.83 -5.04 -3.82
CA MET A 1 -26.69 -4.67 -2.99
C MET A 1 -26.93 -3.23 -2.64
N ASP A 2 -27.35 -2.96 -1.40
CA ASP A 2 -27.43 -1.59 -0.91
C ASP A 2 -25.98 -1.13 -0.71
N TYR A 3 -25.52 -0.24 -1.59
CA TYR A 3 -24.33 0.53 -1.29
C TYR A 3 -24.76 1.47 -0.17
N ASP A 4 -24.17 1.28 1.00
CA ASP A 4 -24.38 2.15 2.14
C ASP A 4 -23.72 3.49 1.78
N ASP A 5 -24.50 4.42 1.23
CA ASP A 5 -24.10 5.80 0.83
C ASP A 5 -23.74 6.68 2.04
N ASN A 6 -23.59 6.08 3.22
CA ASN A 6 -23.13 6.77 4.40
C ASN A 6 -21.65 7.17 4.21
N PRO A 7 -21.30 8.43 4.52
CA PRO A 7 -19.90 8.84 4.48
C PRO A 7 -19.10 7.93 5.42
N ILE A 8 -18.03 7.33 4.88
CA ILE A 8 -17.10 6.49 5.64
C ILE A 8 -16.70 7.27 6.89
N SER A 9 -16.92 6.69 8.06
CA SER A 9 -16.55 7.35 9.29
C SER A 9 -15.03 7.52 9.35
N PRO A 10 -14.49 8.57 10.02
CA PRO A 10 -13.04 8.75 10.14
C PRO A 10 -12.32 7.49 10.67
N ASN A 11 -12.96 6.75 11.60
CA ASN A 11 -12.41 5.52 12.14
C ASN A 11 -12.33 4.38 11.11
N GLU A 12 -13.32 4.28 10.22
CA GLU A 12 -13.30 3.30 9.12
C GLU A 12 -12.24 3.67 8.08
N PHE A 13 -12.08 4.96 7.78
CA PHE A 13 -11.02 5.43 6.90
C PHE A 13 -9.64 5.09 7.46
N ASP A 14 -9.42 5.32 8.75
CA ASP A 14 -8.16 4.99 9.44
C ASP A 14 -7.90 3.48 9.40
N HIS A 15 -8.93 2.67 9.64
CA HIS A 15 -8.84 1.22 9.55
C HIS A 15 -8.47 0.74 8.14
N ASP A 16 -9.08 1.32 7.10
CA ASP A 16 -8.80 0.97 5.71
C ASP A 16 -7.38 1.39 5.29
N LEU A 17 -6.91 2.54 5.78
CA LEU A 17 -5.55 2.99 5.60
C LEU A 17 -4.55 1.99 6.21
N HIS A 18 -4.84 1.51 7.42
CA HIS A 18 -4.03 0.48 8.09
C HIS A 18 -4.08 -0.88 7.37
N ALA A 19 -5.22 -1.27 6.81
CA ALA A 19 -5.32 -2.48 6.02
C ALA A 19 -4.49 -2.39 4.72
N LEU A 20 -4.55 -1.24 4.05
CA LEU A 20 -3.79 -0.95 2.84
C LEU A 20 -2.28 -0.95 3.08
N ASN A 21 -1.82 -0.23 4.11
CA ASN A 21 -0.42 -0.16 4.49
C ASN A 21 0.17 -1.57 4.72
N ARG A 22 -0.51 -2.43 5.50
CA ARG A 22 -0.09 -3.82 5.72
C ARG A 22 0.01 -4.65 4.44
N GLU A 23 -0.91 -4.48 3.50
CA GLU A 23 -0.89 -5.23 2.25
C GLU A 23 0.26 -4.81 1.34
N ILE A 24 0.54 -3.51 1.25
CA ILE A 24 1.71 -2.94 0.55
C ILE A 24 3.00 -3.57 1.10
N VAL A 25 3.14 -3.57 2.42
CA VAL A 25 4.28 -4.16 3.14
C VAL A 25 4.43 -5.65 2.85
N ARG A 26 3.34 -6.42 2.92
CA ARG A 26 3.34 -7.87 2.68
C ARG A 26 3.81 -8.21 1.27
N LEU A 27 3.27 -7.53 0.27
CA LEU A 27 3.64 -7.76 -1.13
C LEU A 27 5.07 -7.33 -1.41
N ALA A 28 5.51 -6.18 -0.89
CA ALA A 28 6.89 -5.74 -1.02
C ALA A 28 7.88 -6.78 -0.45
N TYR A 29 7.58 -7.38 0.70
CA TYR A 29 8.38 -8.46 1.28
C TYR A 29 8.45 -9.69 0.36
N ILE A 30 7.31 -10.17 -0.16
CA ILE A 30 7.26 -11.34 -1.07
C ILE A 30 8.06 -11.06 -2.35
N LEU A 31 7.94 -9.85 -2.89
CA LEU A 31 8.58 -9.40 -4.11
C LEU A 31 10.05 -8.99 -3.91
N LYS A 32 10.53 -8.97 -2.66
CA LYS A 32 11.87 -8.48 -2.28
C LYS A 32 12.12 -7.04 -2.74
N ILE A 33 11.09 -6.20 -2.66
CA ILE A 33 11.16 -4.77 -2.92
C ILE A 33 11.37 -4.03 -1.60
N ASP A 34 12.38 -3.18 -1.58
CA ASP A 34 12.67 -2.30 -0.47
C ASP A 34 11.90 -0.99 -0.62
N LEU A 35 10.82 -0.84 0.15
CA LEU A 35 10.00 0.38 0.16
C LEU A 35 10.73 1.60 0.71
N THR A 36 11.85 1.41 1.44
CA THR A 36 12.68 2.52 1.93
C THR A 36 13.63 3.05 0.85
N ASN A 37 13.74 2.35 -0.28
CA ASN A 37 14.59 2.72 -1.41
C ASN A 37 13.75 3.38 -2.53
N PRO A 38 13.80 4.71 -2.68
CA PRO A 38 13.00 5.44 -3.65
C PRO A 38 13.21 4.97 -5.09
N ALA A 39 14.43 4.52 -5.44
CA ALA A 39 14.72 4.07 -6.79
C ALA A 39 13.96 2.79 -7.15
N GLN A 40 13.68 1.91 -6.18
CA GLN A 40 12.90 0.70 -6.44
C GLN A 40 11.42 1.01 -6.59
N THR A 41 10.88 1.88 -5.75
CA THR A 41 9.49 2.34 -5.85
C THR A 41 9.26 3.13 -7.13
N ASP A 42 10.18 4.02 -7.50
CA ASP A 42 10.09 4.80 -8.74
C ASP A 42 10.14 3.91 -9.97
N ARG A 43 11.02 2.89 -9.97
CA ARG A 43 11.07 1.90 -11.04
C ARG A 43 9.77 1.13 -11.17
N LEU A 44 9.18 0.70 -10.06
CA LEU A 44 7.90 0.00 -10.06
C LEU A 44 6.76 0.89 -10.58
N LEU A 45 6.70 2.14 -10.13
CA LEU A 45 5.66 3.09 -10.52
C LEU A 45 5.78 3.51 -12.00
N SER A 46 7.00 3.61 -12.53
CA SER A 46 7.27 3.98 -13.93
C SER A 46 7.24 2.81 -14.92
N ASP A 47 7.13 1.57 -14.45
CA ASP A 47 7.09 0.40 -15.35
C ASP A 47 5.70 0.25 -16.00
N ASP A 48 5.61 0.71 -17.24
CA ASP A 48 4.43 0.58 -18.10
C ASP A 48 4.45 -0.69 -18.96
N THR A 49 5.24 -1.69 -18.59
CA THR A 49 5.29 -2.98 -19.30
C THR A 49 4.71 -4.14 -18.48
N LEU A 50 4.52 -3.93 -17.17
CA LEU A 50 4.00 -4.96 -16.24
C LEU A 50 2.67 -5.57 -16.68
N TYR A 51 1.76 -4.79 -17.28
CA TYR A 51 0.46 -5.27 -17.75
C TYR A 51 0.54 -6.22 -18.96
N GLN A 52 1.67 -6.24 -19.65
CA GLN A 52 1.87 -7.07 -20.84
C GLN A 52 2.27 -8.51 -20.47
N SER A 53 2.82 -8.70 -19.28
CA SER A 53 3.24 -10.02 -18.83
C SER A 53 2.06 -10.81 -18.24
N LYS A 54 2.09 -12.13 -18.49
CA LYS A 54 1.08 -13.09 -18.00
C LYS A 54 1.58 -13.94 -16.82
N ASP A 55 2.85 -13.79 -16.42
CA ASP A 55 3.40 -14.53 -15.30
C ASP A 55 2.84 -14.05 -13.94
N SER A 56 2.91 -14.92 -12.92
CA SER A 56 2.39 -14.60 -11.58
C SER A 56 3.11 -13.39 -11.00
N LEU A 57 4.44 -13.38 -11.05
CA LEU A 57 5.29 -12.32 -10.48
C LEU A 57 4.87 -10.93 -10.95
N SER A 58 4.54 -10.81 -12.23
CA SER A 58 4.06 -9.57 -12.85
C SER A 58 2.69 -9.14 -12.32
N LYS A 59 1.79 -10.09 -11.99
CA LYS A 59 0.51 -9.77 -11.33
C LYS A 59 0.70 -9.27 -9.91
N GLU A 60 1.61 -9.87 -9.15
CA GLU A 60 1.92 -9.40 -7.80
C GLU A 60 2.58 -8.00 -7.83
N LEU A 61 3.48 -7.74 -8.79
CA LEU A 61 4.06 -6.41 -9.04
C LEU A 61 2.99 -5.38 -9.42
N LEU A 62 2.06 -5.72 -10.32
CA LEU A 62 0.93 -4.87 -10.68
C LEU A 62 0.05 -4.56 -9.48
N THR A 63 -0.18 -5.55 -8.63
CA THR A 63 -0.98 -5.39 -7.41
C THR A 63 -0.30 -4.41 -6.47
N LEU A 64 1.00 -4.59 -6.20
CA LEU A 64 1.76 -3.66 -5.37
C LEU A 64 1.78 -2.24 -5.95
N LYS A 65 1.96 -2.09 -7.27
CA LYS A 65 1.87 -0.78 -7.96
C LYS A 65 0.50 -0.12 -7.72
N GLY A 66 -0.60 -0.88 -7.89
CA GLY A 66 -1.95 -0.39 -7.67
C GLY A 66 -2.21 0.07 -6.23
N LEU A 67 -1.72 -0.69 -5.24
CA LEU A 67 -1.89 -0.34 -3.83
C LEU A 67 -1.08 0.91 -3.43
N LEU A 68 0.15 1.06 -3.95
CA LEU A 68 0.95 2.27 -3.73
C LEU A 68 0.27 3.52 -4.30
N LEU A 69 -0.34 3.41 -5.49
CA LEU A 69 -1.13 4.49 -6.09
C LEU A 69 -2.36 4.81 -5.24
N LEU A 70 -3.13 3.80 -4.82
CA LEU A 70 -4.28 3.99 -3.95
C LEU A 70 -3.91 4.69 -2.64
N ARG A 71 -2.78 4.34 -2.02
CA ARG A 71 -2.30 4.99 -0.80
C ARG A 71 -1.97 6.46 -1.02
N GLY A 72 -1.47 6.81 -2.20
CA GLY A 72 -1.22 8.18 -2.64
C GLY A 72 -2.49 9.00 -2.78
N GLU A 73 -3.55 8.41 -3.34
CA GLU A 73 -4.87 9.07 -3.44
C GLU A 73 -5.51 9.28 -2.06
N LEU A 74 -5.51 8.26 -1.19
CA LEU A 74 -6.06 8.41 0.18
C LEU A 74 -5.30 9.46 1.00
N ARG A 75 -3.98 9.57 0.81
CA ARG A 75 -3.17 10.64 1.38
C ARG A 75 -3.64 12.01 0.93
N LYS A 76 -3.88 12.16 -0.37
CA LYS A 76 -4.34 13.42 -0.98
C LYS A 76 -5.70 13.82 -0.42
N GLU A 77 -6.66 12.89 -0.35
CA GLU A 77 -7.99 13.12 0.22
C GLU A 77 -7.92 13.58 1.68
N ARG A 78 -7.05 12.98 2.50
CA ARG A 78 -6.82 13.40 3.89
C ARG A 78 -6.29 14.83 3.98
N MET A 79 -5.25 15.14 3.21
CA MET A 79 -4.66 16.49 3.21
C MET A 79 -5.68 17.55 2.76
N GLU A 80 -6.46 17.26 1.72
CA GLU A 80 -7.53 18.14 1.23
C GLU A 80 -8.65 18.33 2.27
N SER A 81 -8.87 17.34 3.14
CA SER A 81 -9.82 17.38 4.25
C SER A 81 -9.27 18.00 5.54
N GLY A 82 -8.01 18.47 5.54
CA GLY A 82 -7.35 19.03 6.73
C GLY A 82 -6.96 17.98 7.79
N LEU A 83 -6.99 16.69 7.44
CA LEU A 83 -6.57 15.59 8.29
C LEU A 83 -5.05 15.35 8.15
N PRO A 84 -4.38 14.81 9.19
CA PRO A 84 -2.98 14.42 9.08
C PRO A 84 -2.80 13.27 8.07
N ASP A 85 -1.60 13.17 7.49
CA ASP A 85 -1.19 12.19 6.46
C ASP A 85 -1.42 10.71 6.88
N GLY A 86 -1.54 10.48 8.19
CA GLY A 86 -1.60 9.14 8.78
C GLY A 86 -0.22 8.49 8.81
N GLU A 87 -0.16 7.26 9.32
CA GLU A 87 1.10 6.52 9.34
C GLU A 87 1.50 6.09 7.93
N SER A 88 2.78 6.27 7.59
CA SER A 88 3.37 5.70 6.39
C SER A 88 3.32 4.17 6.46
N PRO A 89 3.19 3.44 5.34
CA PRO A 89 3.30 1.97 5.34
C PRO A 89 4.56 1.45 6.04
N ILE A 90 5.64 2.24 6.04
CA ILE A 90 6.93 1.90 6.66
C ILE A 90 6.94 2.25 8.16
N ASP A 91 6.23 3.33 8.54
CA ASP A 91 6.22 3.88 9.90
C ASP A 91 5.10 3.30 10.76
N GLU A 92 4.19 2.52 10.18
CA GLU A 92 3.06 1.86 10.84
C GLU A 92 3.54 0.77 11.79
N GLU A 93 4.17 1.22 12.90
CA GLU A 93 4.73 0.63 14.13
C GLU A 93 5.38 -0.77 14.06
N VAL A 94 5.17 -1.57 13.04
CA VAL A 94 5.37 -3.01 13.01
C VAL A 94 5.49 -3.48 11.54
N PHE A 95 6.62 -3.19 10.91
CA PHE A 95 7.40 -4.33 10.38
C PHE A 95 7.98 -5.19 11.54
N LYS A 96 7.89 -4.73 12.80
CA LYS A 96 8.33 -5.37 14.07
C LYS A 96 7.88 -6.83 14.31
N GLN A 97 7.10 -7.46 13.42
CA GLN A 97 6.77 -8.90 13.46
C GLN A 97 7.12 -9.69 12.18
N LEU A 98 7.65 -9.06 11.12
CA LEU A 98 8.13 -9.77 9.93
C LEU A 98 9.46 -10.52 10.14
N ALA A 99 10.01 -10.48 11.36
CA ALA A 99 11.07 -11.38 11.80
C ALA A 99 10.52 -12.82 11.94
N PRO A 100 11.11 -13.84 11.30
CA PRO A 100 10.84 -15.21 11.72
C PRO A 100 11.16 -15.33 13.21
N LYS A 101 10.25 -15.93 13.99
CA LYS A 101 10.57 -16.33 15.37
C LYS A 101 11.77 -17.25 15.31
N LYS A 102 12.85 -16.93 16.04
CA LYS A 102 13.94 -17.90 16.27
C LYS A 102 13.33 -19.06 17.07
N GLU A 103 13.21 -20.22 16.43
CA GLU A 103 13.12 -21.53 17.10
C GLU A 103 14.48 -22.22 17.00
#